data_AF-A0A2M9E6S9-F1
#
_entry.id   AF-A0A2M9E6S9-F1
#
_cell.length_a   1.000
_cell.length_b   1.000
_cell.length_c   1.000
_cell.angle_alpha   90.00
_cell.angle_beta   90.00
_cell.angle_gamma   90.00
#
_symmetry.space_group_name_H-M   'P 1'
#
loop_
_entity.id
_entity.type
_entity.pdbx_description
1 polymer ?
#
loop_
_entity_poly.entity_id
_entity_poly.type
_entity_poly.pdbx_seq_one_letter_code
_entity_poly.pdbx_strand_id
1 'polypeptide(L)'
;MLERAAAVVPAPLRAQLPPLRLHPADTLPVHVHGRQRGHDIQLPRELVLAPVGDDGADPALAALLHEIGHVLDARLGLSRDPRLLDLAGWQLRPRRFGLRDADNRLRDRSPDPYELHSPKEFVAVNLEHFLLDPRYRCRRPALHRHFAARLGVDGAGPPAAPCPEALPFVTTGGLGTTPPLHALEPARVYAVEYLFAEPTRAPMSRWGHGMLRLVVCAPGRAPGPDCRFDLDHHRVLSFRAFVDDVQISSWRGLTGHYPSRLFVLPLSQVVDEYTHVELRGLRSVPLRLQPAEIAAVVERAAQLHWTYDGRYTFLGNNCATETFKLLHDAVPRLASERLAAITPNGLLRKLERRGIADASLLDDAGAAVRLGYHFPAADAHYRDLFEVADSALGLPVGDADGWLDLAADARSPWLDQGDLRATAALLVLEEAALRRTEGRARDVLKRRLARPDADATGSRGLLEQVLVAEGLLVRPAALLAGVPGYGLPQAEELQAAGDRAAALDTTRLDQADRLRQEAEAILPRGMQLELETTRANIARAASRLRALSASTD
;
A
#
# COMPACT_ATOMS: atom_id res chain seq x y z
N MET A 1 -31.96 30.93 -2.65
CA MET A 1 -30.57 30.52 -2.99
C MET A 1 -29.52 31.37 -2.28
N LEU A 2 -29.45 32.70 -2.50
CA LEU A 2 -28.42 33.56 -1.88
C LEU A 2 -28.41 33.50 -0.34
N GLU A 3 -29.59 33.49 0.30
CA GLU A 3 -29.68 33.32 1.76
C GLU A 3 -29.15 31.95 2.23
N ARG A 4 -29.42 30.88 1.45
CA ARG A 4 -28.88 29.54 1.73
C ARG A 4 -27.36 29.52 1.58
N ALA A 5 -26.83 30.16 0.54
CA ALA A 5 -25.39 30.34 0.36
C ALA A 5 -24.77 31.12 1.53
N ALA A 6 -25.43 32.20 1.98
CA ALA A 6 -24.99 32.94 3.15
C ALA A 6 -25.02 32.10 4.43
N ALA A 7 -25.96 31.17 4.58
CA ALA A 7 -26.03 30.28 5.75
C ALA A 7 -24.87 29.27 5.81
N VAL A 8 -24.40 28.77 4.67
CA VAL A 8 -23.34 27.75 4.61
C VAL A 8 -21.93 28.33 4.49
N VAL A 9 -21.75 29.52 3.90
CA VAL A 9 -20.45 30.18 3.80
C VAL A 9 -20.12 30.87 5.14
N PRO A 10 -19.05 30.48 5.86
CA PRO A 10 -18.71 31.07 7.17
C PRO A 10 -18.45 32.57 7.09
N ALA A 11 -18.75 33.31 8.17
CA ALA A 11 -18.57 34.76 8.21
C ALA A 11 -17.14 35.25 7.86
N PRO A 12 -16.05 34.61 8.34
CA PRO A 12 -14.70 34.99 7.95
C PRO A 12 -14.44 34.83 6.44
N LEU A 13 -15.07 33.83 5.81
CA LEU A 13 -14.96 33.61 4.38
C LEU A 13 -15.78 34.63 3.59
N ARG A 14 -17.01 34.94 4.03
CA ARG A 14 -17.84 36.00 3.41
C ARG A 14 -17.14 37.35 3.43
N ALA A 15 -16.44 37.70 4.50
CA ALA A 15 -15.68 38.94 4.62
C ALA A 15 -14.52 39.07 3.62
N GLN A 16 -14.06 37.96 3.04
CA GLN A 16 -12.99 37.93 2.04
C GLN A 16 -13.53 38.05 0.60
N LEU A 17 -14.82 37.82 0.39
CA LEU A 17 -15.44 37.87 -0.94
C LEU A 17 -15.67 39.33 -1.38
N PRO A 18 -15.32 39.70 -2.62
CA PRO A 18 -15.75 40.97 -3.18
C PRO A 18 -17.29 40.96 -3.39
N PRO A 19 -17.93 42.12 -3.61
CA PRO A 19 -19.33 42.15 -4.03
C PRO A 19 -19.52 41.35 -5.33
N LEU A 20 -20.30 40.26 -5.25
CA LEU A 20 -20.58 39.38 -6.39
C LEU A 20 -21.94 39.71 -6.99
N ARG A 21 -22.05 39.59 -8.32
CA ARG A 21 -23.29 39.78 -9.06
C ARG A 21 -23.71 38.47 -9.70
N LEU A 22 -24.90 37.99 -9.35
CA LEU A 22 -25.47 36.76 -9.88
C LEU A 22 -26.46 37.10 -11.00
N HIS A 23 -26.28 36.47 -12.16
CA HIS A 23 -27.12 36.63 -13.34
C HIS A 23 -27.69 35.28 -13.79
N PRO A 24 -29.00 35.03 -13.68
CA PRO A 24 -29.63 33.90 -14.35
C PRO A 24 -29.50 34.07 -15.87
N ALA A 25 -28.99 33.05 -16.57
CA ALA A 25 -28.72 33.10 -18.00
C ALA A 25 -29.38 31.92 -18.73
N ASP A 26 -29.91 32.18 -19.93
CA ASP A 26 -30.50 31.16 -20.80
C ASP A 26 -29.54 30.76 -21.95
N THR A 27 -28.36 31.41 -22.02
CA THR A 27 -27.40 31.30 -23.13
C THR A 27 -26.15 30.49 -22.78
N LEU A 28 -26.10 29.87 -21.60
CA LEU A 28 -24.97 29.00 -21.25
C LEU A 28 -25.05 27.68 -22.03
N PRO A 29 -23.92 27.09 -22.44
CA PRO A 29 -23.93 25.76 -23.05
C PRO A 29 -24.56 24.72 -22.10
N VAL A 30 -25.25 23.73 -22.67
CA VAL A 30 -26.05 22.74 -21.92
C VAL A 30 -25.29 22.00 -20.82
N HIS A 31 -23.97 21.83 -20.95
CA HIS A 31 -23.11 21.14 -19.99
C HIS A 31 -22.44 22.07 -18.96
N VAL A 32 -22.79 23.37 -18.95
CA VAL A 32 -22.16 24.39 -18.11
C VAL A 32 -23.15 24.82 -17.04
N HIS A 33 -22.94 24.33 -15.82
CA HIS A 33 -23.80 24.64 -14.67
C HIS A 33 -23.51 26.03 -14.06
N GLY A 34 -22.39 26.66 -14.42
CA GLY A 34 -22.06 28.00 -14.01
C GLY A 34 -20.92 28.60 -14.83
N ARG A 35 -20.79 29.92 -14.80
CA ARG A 35 -19.65 30.62 -15.38
C ARG A 35 -19.34 31.90 -14.62
N GLN A 36 -18.15 31.95 -14.04
CA GLN A 36 -17.59 33.13 -13.43
C GLN A 36 -16.75 33.95 -14.42
N ARG A 37 -16.95 35.27 -14.43
CA ARG A 37 -16.12 36.27 -15.11
C ARG A 37 -15.92 37.47 -14.20
N GLY A 38 -14.74 37.59 -13.58
CA GLY A 38 -14.47 38.66 -12.64
C GLY A 38 -15.34 38.54 -11.39
N HIS A 39 -16.27 39.46 -11.18
CA HIS A 39 -17.22 39.39 -10.05
C HIS A 39 -18.65 39.03 -10.50
N ASP A 40 -18.84 38.75 -11.80
CA ASP A 40 -20.10 38.31 -12.37
C ASP A 40 -20.14 36.78 -12.43
N ILE A 41 -21.19 36.21 -11.86
CA ILE A 41 -21.49 34.78 -11.86
C ILE A 41 -22.76 34.58 -12.69
N GLN A 42 -22.68 33.74 -13.71
CA GLN A 42 -23.83 33.32 -14.50
C GLN A 42 -24.19 31.89 -14.15
N LEU A 43 -25.47 31.62 -13.88
CA LEU A 43 -26.00 30.27 -13.69
C LEU A 43 -27.18 30.05 -14.66
N PRO A 44 -27.41 28.84 -15.18
CA PRO A 44 -28.59 28.54 -15.99
C PRO A 44 -29.88 28.90 -15.25
N ARG A 45 -30.82 29.60 -15.91
CA ARG A 45 -32.09 30.01 -15.28
C ARG A 45 -32.87 28.80 -14.76
N GLU A 46 -32.92 27.73 -15.55
CA GLU A 46 -33.56 26.47 -15.16
C GLU A 46 -32.97 25.88 -13.87
N LEU A 47 -31.65 25.97 -13.71
CA LEU A 47 -30.96 25.51 -12.51
C LEU A 47 -31.32 26.38 -11.31
N VAL A 48 -31.30 27.70 -11.46
CA VAL A 48 -31.67 28.65 -10.38
C VAL A 48 -33.11 28.45 -9.89
N LEU A 49 -34.00 28.04 -10.79
CA LEU A 49 -35.42 27.78 -10.50
C LEU A 49 -35.70 26.34 -10.05
N ALA A 50 -34.73 25.44 -10.14
CA ALA A 50 -34.91 24.06 -9.74
C ALA A 50 -35.21 23.95 -8.23
N PRO A 51 -36.17 23.10 -7.83
CA PRO A 51 -36.44 22.84 -6.42
C PRO A 51 -35.24 22.11 -5.79
N VAL A 52 -35.12 22.23 -4.46
CA VAL A 52 -34.22 21.38 -3.68
C VAL A 52 -34.75 19.95 -3.74
N GLY A 53 -33.88 18.98 -3.98
CA GLY A 53 -34.22 17.56 -4.02
C GLY A 53 -34.73 17.06 -2.67
N ASP A 54 -35.48 15.94 -2.70
CA ASP A 54 -36.03 15.30 -1.50
C ASP A 54 -34.94 14.81 -0.52
N ASP A 55 -33.73 14.59 -1.03
CA ASP A 55 -32.52 14.24 -0.28
C ASP A 55 -31.77 15.46 0.29
N GLY A 56 -32.31 16.68 0.07
CA GLY A 56 -31.69 17.94 0.44
C GLY A 56 -30.64 18.46 -0.55
N ALA A 57 -30.42 17.79 -1.69
CA ALA A 57 -29.50 18.25 -2.71
C ALA A 57 -30.00 19.54 -3.36
N ASP A 58 -29.17 20.59 -3.36
CA ASP A 58 -29.47 21.87 -3.98
C ASP A 58 -28.44 22.15 -5.08
N PRO A 59 -28.69 21.70 -6.33
CA PRO A 59 -27.71 21.80 -7.41
C PRO A 59 -27.44 23.27 -7.82
N ALA A 60 -28.41 24.18 -7.59
CA ALA A 60 -28.23 25.60 -7.79
C ALA A 60 -27.27 26.22 -6.76
N LEU A 61 -27.41 25.82 -5.49
CA LEU A 61 -26.49 26.21 -4.43
C LEU A 61 -25.09 25.65 -4.68
N ALA A 62 -24.97 24.36 -5.04
CA ALA A 62 -23.70 23.73 -5.38
C ALA A 62 -22.98 24.50 -6.52
N ALA A 63 -23.68 24.77 -7.63
CA ALA A 63 -23.14 25.55 -8.73
C ALA A 63 -22.74 26.98 -8.32
N LEU A 64 -23.52 27.66 -7.48
CA LEU A 64 -23.13 28.97 -6.95
C LEU A 64 -21.85 28.90 -6.11
N LEU A 65 -21.72 27.90 -5.24
CA LEU A 65 -20.55 27.70 -4.40
C LEU A 65 -19.31 27.33 -5.22
N HIS A 66 -19.49 26.56 -6.29
CA HIS A 66 -18.45 26.25 -7.27
C HIS A 66 -17.84 27.54 -7.85
N GLU A 67 -18.69 28.43 -8.37
CA GLU A 67 -18.26 29.69 -8.97
C GLU A 67 -17.65 30.65 -7.93
N ILE A 68 -18.15 30.65 -6.69
CA ILE A 68 -17.50 31.34 -5.56
C ILE A 68 -16.10 30.75 -5.30
N GLY A 69 -15.93 29.45 -5.45
CA GLY A 69 -14.64 28.77 -5.37
C GLY A 69 -13.63 29.31 -6.37
N HIS A 70 -14.03 29.56 -7.62
CA HIS A 70 -13.15 30.22 -8.60
C HIS A 70 -12.77 31.65 -8.22
N VAL A 71 -13.70 32.43 -7.65
CA VAL A 71 -13.38 33.78 -7.14
C VAL A 71 -12.35 33.72 -6.01
N LEU A 72 -12.55 32.80 -5.06
CA LEU A 72 -11.62 32.61 -3.94
C LEU A 72 -10.26 32.13 -4.42
N ASP A 73 -10.23 31.19 -5.36
CA ASP A 73 -8.99 30.70 -5.97
C ASP A 73 -8.21 31.84 -6.65
N ALA A 74 -8.89 32.67 -7.44
CA ALA A 74 -8.25 33.81 -8.12
C ALA A 74 -7.62 34.80 -7.12
N ARG A 75 -8.22 34.98 -5.94
CA ARG A 75 -7.75 35.88 -4.88
C ARG A 75 -6.63 35.26 -4.04
N LEU A 76 -6.78 34.01 -3.63
CA LEU A 76 -5.92 33.35 -2.64
C LEU A 76 -4.84 32.45 -3.27
N GLY A 77 -4.94 32.18 -4.57
CA GLY A 77 -4.02 31.33 -5.32
C GLY A 77 -4.04 29.87 -4.88
N LEU A 78 -5.19 29.33 -4.45
CA LEU A 78 -5.33 27.99 -3.88
C LEU A 78 -4.88 26.89 -4.85
N SER A 79 -5.29 26.98 -6.11
CA SER A 79 -4.95 26.05 -7.20
C SER A 79 -3.47 26.10 -7.59
N ARG A 80 -2.72 27.09 -7.09
CA ARG A 80 -1.27 27.23 -7.26
C ARG A 80 -0.50 26.93 -5.98
N ASP A 81 -1.19 26.72 -4.87
CA ASP A 81 -0.57 26.40 -3.58
C ASP A 81 0.13 25.03 -3.69
N PRO A 82 1.46 24.96 -3.49
CA PRO A 82 2.20 23.71 -3.56
C PRO A 82 1.63 22.62 -2.66
N ARG A 83 1.16 22.99 -1.47
CA ARG A 83 0.60 22.04 -0.50
C ARG A 83 -0.72 21.46 -0.99
N LEU A 84 -1.58 22.30 -1.56
CA LEU A 84 -2.84 21.84 -2.14
C LEU A 84 -2.57 20.88 -3.30
N LEU A 85 -1.67 21.25 -4.20
CA LEU A 85 -1.32 20.43 -5.37
C LEU A 85 -0.77 19.04 -4.96
N ASP A 86 0.04 18.98 -3.91
CA ASP A 86 0.53 17.73 -3.32
C ASP A 86 -0.64 16.86 -2.80
N LEU A 87 -1.52 17.45 -1.97
CA LEU A 87 -2.68 16.74 -1.41
C LEU A 87 -3.68 16.29 -2.48
N ALA A 88 -3.89 17.12 -3.50
CA ALA A 88 -4.84 16.93 -4.57
C ALA A 88 -4.40 15.90 -5.62
N GLY A 89 -3.12 15.57 -5.69
CA GLY A 89 -2.60 14.51 -6.59
C GLY A 89 -1.79 15.01 -7.78
N TRP A 90 -1.60 16.33 -7.93
CA TRP A 90 -0.64 16.93 -8.87
C TRP A 90 0.75 16.98 -8.23
N GLN A 91 1.26 15.84 -7.76
CA GLN A 91 2.47 15.72 -6.95
C GLN A 91 3.76 16.03 -7.74
N LEU A 92 4.85 16.30 -7.02
CA LEU A 92 6.17 16.56 -7.60
C LEU A 92 6.80 15.33 -8.27
N ARG A 93 7.54 15.57 -9.37
CA ARG A 93 8.31 14.55 -10.09
C ARG A 93 9.80 14.63 -9.77
N PRO A 94 10.47 13.53 -9.36
CA PRO A 94 11.87 13.57 -8.91
C PRO A 94 12.91 14.02 -9.94
N ARG A 95 12.66 13.83 -11.23
CA ARG A 95 13.64 14.03 -12.32
C ARG A 95 13.38 15.24 -13.21
N ARG A 96 12.35 16.04 -12.92
CA ARG A 96 11.94 17.15 -13.80
C ARG A 96 12.01 18.51 -13.11
N PHE A 97 13.07 18.80 -12.35
CA PHE A 97 13.37 20.12 -11.79
C PHE A 97 12.18 20.81 -11.06
N GLY A 98 11.36 20.04 -10.34
CA GLY A 98 10.18 20.57 -9.64
C GLY A 98 8.88 20.61 -10.46
N LEU A 99 8.87 20.08 -11.69
CA LEU A 99 7.64 19.86 -12.44
C LEU A 99 6.75 18.84 -11.72
N ARG A 100 5.43 19.06 -11.83
CA ARG A 100 4.38 18.23 -11.25
C ARG A 100 3.86 17.21 -12.27
N ASP A 101 3.20 16.17 -11.78
CA ASP A 101 2.46 15.24 -12.62
C ASP A 101 1.35 16.00 -13.37
N ALA A 102 1.19 15.71 -14.67
CA ALA A 102 0.18 16.37 -15.50
C ALA A 102 -1.21 15.74 -15.27
N ASP A 103 -1.24 14.41 -15.14
CA ASP A 103 -2.45 13.65 -14.83
C ASP A 103 -2.55 13.43 -13.32
N ASN A 104 -3.76 13.57 -12.78
CA ASN A 104 -4.06 13.20 -11.42
C ASN A 104 -4.30 11.69 -11.29
N ARG A 105 -3.55 11.01 -10.40
CA ARG A 105 -3.68 9.57 -10.15
C ARG A 105 -4.57 9.22 -8.96
N LEU A 106 -5.03 10.21 -8.19
CA LEU A 106 -6.00 10.07 -7.11
C LEU A 106 -7.43 10.10 -7.68
N ARG A 107 -7.70 9.19 -8.63
CA ARG A 107 -8.93 9.20 -9.43
C ARG A 107 -10.08 8.40 -8.81
N ASP A 108 -9.75 7.45 -7.95
CA ASP A 108 -10.76 6.62 -7.30
C ASP A 108 -11.39 7.38 -6.14
N ARG A 109 -12.66 7.08 -5.84
CA ARG A 109 -13.41 7.72 -4.74
C ARG A 109 -13.43 9.26 -4.87
N SER A 110 -13.61 9.72 -6.10
CA SER A 110 -13.86 11.13 -6.41
C SER A 110 -15.34 11.48 -6.12
N PRO A 111 -15.65 12.61 -5.47
CA PRO A 111 -17.03 13.07 -5.31
C PRO A 111 -17.67 13.46 -6.65
N ASP A 112 -16.88 14.05 -7.54
CA ASP A 112 -17.25 14.44 -8.89
C ASP A 112 -16.00 14.33 -9.78
N PRO A 113 -16.01 13.52 -10.86
CA PRO A 113 -14.88 13.38 -11.77
C PRO A 113 -14.35 14.71 -12.34
N TYR A 114 -15.17 15.77 -12.35
CA TYR A 114 -14.77 17.09 -12.79
C TYR A 114 -13.63 17.69 -11.95
N GLU A 115 -13.48 17.27 -10.68
CA GLU A 115 -12.36 17.72 -9.83
C GLU A 115 -10.99 17.39 -10.43
N LEU A 116 -10.91 16.36 -11.27
CA LEU A 116 -9.66 15.88 -11.88
C LEU A 116 -9.26 16.67 -13.12
N HIS A 117 -10.15 17.56 -13.62
CA HIS A 117 -9.94 18.29 -14.87
C HIS A 117 -8.78 19.28 -14.79
N SER A 118 -8.73 20.07 -13.71
CA SER A 118 -7.63 21.01 -13.44
C SER A 118 -7.53 21.32 -11.95
N PRO A 119 -6.39 21.85 -11.47
CA PRO A 119 -6.29 22.32 -10.08
C PRO A 119 -7.32 23.37 -9.68
N LYS A 120 -7.84 24.16 -10.64
CA LYS A 120 -8.90 25.14 -10.39
C LYS A 120 -10.25 24.46 -10.12
N GLU A 121 -10.60 23.49 -10.97
CA GLU A 121 -11.81 22.69 -10.79
C GLU A 121 -11.74 21.87 -9.51
N PHE A 122 -10.55 21.34 -9.19
CA PHE A 122 -10.33 20.65 -7.92
C PHE A 122 -10.70 21.52 -6.72
N VAL A 123 -10.23 22.78 -6.71
CA VAL A 123 -10.54 23.73 -5.64
C VAL A 123 -12.04 24.00 -5.57
N ALA A 124 -12.68 24.28 -6.71
CA ALA A 124 -14.10 24.62 -6.76
C ALA A 124 -14.98 23.45 -6.28
N VAL A 125 -14.80 22.25 -6.87
CA VAL A 125 -15.53 21.03 -6.47
C VAL A 125 -15.31 20.71 -4.99
N ASN A 126 -14.07 20.76 -4.51
CA ASN A 126 -13.80 20.43 -3.12
C ASN A 126 -14.28 21.50 -2.14
N LEU A 127 -14.36 22.77 -2.56
CA LEU A 127 -14.93 23.83 -1.73
C LEU A 127 -16.43 23.63 -1.53
N GLU A 128 -17.17 23.22 -2.57
CA GLU A 128 -18.58 22.85 -2.45
C GLU A 128 -18.77 21.81 -1.35
N HIS A 129 -18.00 20.73 -1.41
CA HIS A 129 -18.06 19.64 -0.43
C HIS A 129 -17.58 20.08 0.95
N PHE A 130 -16.55 20.91 1.04
CA PHE A 130 -16.09 21.48 2.30
C PHE A 130 -17.18 22.30 3.01
N LEU A 131 -18.04 23.00 2.25
CA LEU A 131 -19.11 23.83 2.80
C LEU A 131 -20.43 23.08 3.01
N LEU A 132 -20.73 22.07 2.17
CA LEU A 132 -22.02 21.37 2.16
C LEU A 132 -21.99 20.01 2.87
N ASP A 133 -20.87 19.28 2.86
CA ASP A 133 -20.78 17.94 3.47
C ASP A 133 -20.29 18.03 4.93
N PRO A 134 -21.14 17.75 5.94
CA PRO A 134 -20.74 17.79 7.35
C PRO A 134 -19.68 16.75 7.73
N ARG A 135 -19.42 15.76 6.87
CA ARG A 135 -18.39 14.72 7.01
C ARG A 135 -17.17 14.95 6.12
N TYR A 136 -17.03 16.09 5.43
CA TYR A 136 -15.88 16.39 4.57
C TYR A 136 -14.54 16.18 5.29
N ARG A 137 -14.43 16.63 6.55
CA ARG A 137 -13.23 16.42 7.39
C ARG A 137 -12.88 14.94 7.63
N CYS A 138 -13.85 14.04 7.62
CA CYS A 138 -13.61 12.61 7.83
C CYS A 138 -13.29 11.91 6.50
N ARG A 139 -13.82 12.42 5.38
CA ARG A 139 -13.55 11.89 4.03
C ARG A 139 -12.22 12.37 3.47
N ARG A 140 -11.84 13.63 3.69
CA ARG A 140 -10.60 14.27 3.20
C ARG A 140 -9.93 15.10 4.31
N PRO A 141 -9.45 14.47 5.40
CA PRO A 141 -8.96 15.15 6.60
C PRO A 141 -7.80 16.14 6.35
N ALA A 142 -6.75 15.73 5.65
CA ALA A 142 -5.63 16.61 5.32
C ALA A 142 -6.04 17.82 4.47
N LEU A 143 -6.95 17.63 3.52
CA LEU A 143 -7.44 18.71 2.65
C LEU A 143 -8.36 19.66 3.42
N HIS A 144 -9.24 19.14 4.27
CA HIS A 144 -10.04 19.94 5.19
C HIS A 144 -9.17 20.83 6.08
N ARG A 145 -8.15 20.26 6.75
CA ARG A 145 -7.21 21.05 7.58
C ARG A 145 -6.51 22.14 6.77
N HIS A 146 -6.13 21.83 5.53
CA HIS A 146 -5.50 22.81 4.64
C HIS A 146 -6.48 23.93 4.24
N PHE A 147 -7.70 23.60 3.83
CA PHE A 147 -8.71 24.61 3.50
C PHE A 147 -9.10 25.47 4.70
N ALA A 148 -9.32 24.87 5.88
CA ALA A 148 -9.68 25.62 7.07
C ALA A 148 -8.62 26.69 7.41
N ALA A 149 -7.33 26.32 7.34
CA ALA A 149 -6.22 27.24 7.54
C ALA A 149 -6.11 28.31 6.44
N ARG A 150 -6.21 27.93 5.15
CA ARG A 150 -6.06 28.88 4.03
C ARG A 150 -7.24 29.86 3.91
N LEU A 151 -8.43 29.43 4.30
CA LEU A 151 -9.65 30.25 4.27
C LEU A 151 -9.88 31.03 5.56
N GLY A 152 -9.07 30.78 6.61
CA GLY A 152 -9.18 31.47 7.90
C GLY A 152 -10.47 31.12 8.65
N VAL A 153 -10.92 29.86 8.54
CA VAL A 153 -12.15 29.35 9.16
C VAL A 153 -11.87 28.28 10.22
N ASP A 154 -10.62 28.18 10.68
CA ASP A 154 -10.25 27.30 11.80
C ASP A 154 -11.11 27.61 13.03
N GLY A 155 -11.86 26.61 13.50
CA GLY A 155 -12.78 26.77 14.64
C GLY A 155 -14.04 27.59 14.35
N ALA A 156 -14.28 28.01 13.10
CA ALA A 156 -15.51 28.70 12.70
C ALA A 156 -16.57 27.68 12.24
N GLY A 157 -17.61 27.47 13.05
CA GLY A 157 -18.73 26.58 12.73
C GLY A 157 -19.30 25.86 13.94
N PRO A 158 -20.42 25.14 13.80
CA PRO A 158 -20.93 24.28 14.86
C PRO A 158 -19.94 23.14 15.18
N PRO A 159 -20.01 22.54 16.39
CA PRO A 159 -19.19 21.40 16.75
C PRO A 159 -19.27 20.31 15.68
N ALA A 160 -18.10 19.99 15.17
CA ALA A 160 -17.88 18.95 14.19
C ALA A 160 -18.27 17.57 14.77
N ALA A 161 -19.09 16.78 14.06
CA ALA A 161 -19.32 15.37 14.41
C ALA A 161 -17.97 14.60 14.52
N PRO A 162 -17.81 13.68 15.47
CA PRO A 162 -16.56 12.96 15.62
C PRO A 162 -16.26 12.13 14.36
N CYS A 163 -15.00 12.14 13.91
CA CYS A 163 -14.53 11.22 12.88
C CYS A 163 -14.07 9.91 13.54
N PRO A 164 -14.15 8.77 12.83
CA PRO A 164 -13.55 7.53 13.31
C PRO A 164 -12.06 7.74 13.61
N GLU A 165 -11.60 7.26 14.75
CA GLU A 165 -10.19 7.34 15.16
C GLU A 165 -9.30 6.38 14.36
N ALA A 166 -9.87 5.25 13.93
CA ALA A 166 -9.17 4.22 13.20
C ALA A 166 -9.33 4.41 11.67
N LEU A 167 -8.23 4.18 10.95
CA LEU A 167 -8.17 4.30 9.50
C LEU A 167 -8.30 2.94 8.82
N PRO A 168 -9.10 2.82 7.74
CA PRO A 168 -9.37 1.55 7.10
C PRO A 168 -8.27 1.14 6.11
N PHE A 169 -7.84 -0.11 6.19
CA PHE A 169 -6.93 -0.75 5.25
C PHE A 169 -7.46 -2.12 4.82
N VAL A 170 -7.25 -2.45 3.56
CA VAL A 170 -7.50 -3.78 3.01
C VAL A 170 -6.15 -4.46 2.81
N THR A 171 -5.95 -5.59 3.47
CA THR A 171 -4.78 -6.45 3.32
C THR A 171 -5.13 -7.69 2.52
N THR A 172 -4.24 -8.06 1.61
CA THR A 172 -4.18 -9.38 0.98
C THR A 172 -2.99 -10.13 1.57
N GLY A 173 -3.19 -11.31 2.17
CA GLY A 173 -2.06 -12.15 2.61
C GLY A 173 -2.07 -12.66 4.05
N GLY A 174 -3.23 -12.71 4.70
CA GLY A 174 -3.37 -13.48 5.94
C GLY A 174 -3.54 -14.98 5.68
N LEU A 175 -3.06 -15.81 6.61
CA LEU A 175 -3.40 -17.24 6.72
C LEU A 175 -4.86 -17.43 7.15
N GLY A 176 -5.83 -16.83 6.43
CA GLY A 176 -7.27 -16.95 6.69
C GLY A 176 -7.81 -16.48 8.05
N THR A 177 -6.94 -16.07 8.99
CA THR A 177 -7.34 -15.77 10.38
C THR A 177 -7.69 -14.30 10.63
N THR A 178 -7.35 -13.40 9.71
CA THR A 178 -7.63 -11.96 9.87
C THR A 178 -8.55 -11.48 8.75
N PRO A 179 -9.64 -10.75 9.05
CA PRO A 179 -10.50 -10.20 8.01
C PRO A 179 -9.69 -9.29 7.07
N PRO A 180 -9.95 -9.32 5.75
CA PRO A 180 -9.19 -8.52 4.77
C PRO A 180 -9.25 -7.02 5.07
N LEU A 181 -10.45 -6.52 5.42
CA LEU A 181 -10.64 -5.15 5.87
C LEU A 181 -10.37 -5.07 7.38
N HIS A 182 -9.41 -4.23 7.76
CA HIS A 182 -9.07 -3.97 9.16
C HIS A 182 -8.85 -2.47 9.39
N ALA A 183 -8.97 -2.05 10.64
CA ALA A 183 -8.78 -0.66 11.04
C ALA A 183 -7.47 -0.49 11.82
N LEU A 184 -6.73 0.57 11.52
CA LEU A 184 -5.49 0.94 12.21
C LEU A 184 -5.66 2.32 12.85
N GLU A 185 -5.61 2.36 14.17
CA GLU A 185 -5.54 3.62 14.92
C GLU A 185 -4.13 4.21 14.83
N PRO A 186 -3.97 5.45 14.33
CA PRO A 186 -2.66 6.11 14.26
C PRO A 186 -1.96 6.20 15.61
N ALA A 187 -2.71 6.33 16.71
CA ALA A 187 -2.19 6.41 18.07
C ALA A 187 -1.43 5.14 18.51
N ARG A 188 -1.70 3.98 17.88
CA ARG A 188 -1.01 2.72 18.15
C ARG A 188 0.32 2.59 17.39
N VAL A 189 0.63 3.50 16.47
CA VAL A 189 1.87 3.46 15.69
C VAL A 189 2.97 4.20 16.44
N TYR A 190 3.92 3.46 17.00
CA TYR A 190 5.03 4.02 17.77
C TYR A 190 6.10 4.66 16.86
N ALA A 191 6.40 4.03 15.73
CA ALA A 191 7.43 4.50 14.81
C ALA A 191 7.11 4.15 13.35
N VAL A 192 7.65 4.95 12.43
CA VAL A 192 7.74 4.64 11.01
C VAL A 192 9.20 4.43 10.67
N GLU A 193 9.52 3.31 10.04
CA GLU A 193 10.89 2.95 9.68
C GLU A 193 10.98 2.76 8.16
N TYR A 194 12.05 3.26 7.54
CA TYR A 194 12.34 2.96 6.15
C TYR A 194 12.83 1.53 6.03
N LEU A 195 11.99 0.64 5.50
CA LEU A 195 12.30 -0.76 5.31
C LEU A 195 12.92 -0.95 3.92
N PHE A 196 14.18 -1.31 3.89
CA PHE A 196 14.98 -1.44 2.68
C PHE A 196 15.40 -2.89 2.46
N ALA A 197 14.93 -3.49 1.37
CA ALA A 197 15.42 -4.78 0.92
C ALA A 197 16.71 -4.59 0.12
N GLU A 198 17.77 -5.23 0.56
CA GLU A 198 19.12 -5.00 0.04
C GLU A 198 19.27 -5.41 -1.43
N PRO A 199 20.17 -4.77 -2.21
CA PRO A 199 20.35 -5.12 -3.62
C PRO A 199 20.90 -6.53 -3.82
N THR A 200 20.50 -7.20 -4.91
CA THR A 200 21.13 -8.47 -5.34
C THR A 200 21.80 -8.34 -6.71
N ARG A 201 22.43 -9.44 -7.15
CA ARG A 201 23.01 -9.55 -8.50
C ARG A 201 21.93 -9.63 -9.60
N ALA A 202 20.67 -9.92 -9.26
CA ALA A 202 19.58 -10.04 -10.23
C ALA A 202 19.21 -8.68 -10.87
N PRO A 203 18.99 -8.58 -12.19
CA PRO A 203 18.75 -7.31 -12.88
C PRO A 203 17.60 -6.47 -12.32
N MET A 204 16.52 -7.12 -11.88
CA MET A 204 15.31 -6.46 -11.33
C MET A 204 15.47 -6.01 -9.87
N SER A 205 16.38 -6.62 -9.12
CA SER A 205 16.60 -6.36 -7.67
C SER A 205 17.92 -5.62 -7.39
N ARG A 206 18.66 -5.24 -8.44
CA ARG A 206 19.97 -4.56 -8.39
C ARG A 206 19.98 -3.20 -7.69
N TRP A 207 18.82 -2.60 -7.45
CA TRP A 207 18.69 -1.28 -6.83
C TRP A 207 18.07 -1.32 -5.42
N GLY A 208 17.76 -2.53 -4.94
CA GLY A 208 16.99 -2.76 -3.73
C GLY A 208 15.49 -2.48 -3.92
N HIS A 209 14.71 -2.68 -2.86
CA HIS A 209 13.29 -2.29 -2.79
C HIS A 209 13.04 -1.45 -1.54
N GLY A 210 12.27 -0.37 -1.67
CA GLY A 210 12.01 0.58 -0.59
C GLY A 210 10.56 0.55 -0.16
N MET A 211 10.33 0.45 1.15
CA MET A 211 9.03 0.36 1.80
C MET A 211 9.05 1.19 3.09
N LEU A 212 7.89 1.35 3.74
CA LEU A 212 7.80 1.87 5.10
C LEU A 212 7.21 0.81 6.02
N ARG A 213 7.90 0.48 7.11
CA ARG A 213 7.37 -0.33 8.20
C ARG A 213 6.68 0.60 9.21
N LEU A 214 5.45 0.26 9.56
CA LEU A 214 4.73 0.79 10.71
C LEU A 214 5.00 -0.13 11.90
N VAL A 215 5.66 0.39 12.93
CA VAL A 215 5.85 -0.28 14.22
C VAL A 215 4.59 -0.05 15.04
N VAL A 216 3.70 -1.02 15.02
CA VAL A 216 2.36 -0.95 15.63
C VAL A 216 2.36 -1.74 16.93
N CYS A 217 1.96 -1.08 18.01
CA CYS A 217 1.80 -1.71 19.31
C CYS A 217 0.62 -2.70 19.33
N ALA A 218 0.77 -3.80 20.05
CA ALA A 218 -0.32 -4.74 20.33
C ALA A 218 -1.51 -4.01 21.00
N PRO A 219 -2.77 -4.46 20.77
CA PRO A 219 -3.93 -3.89 21.45
C PRO A 219 -3.74 -3.86 22.97
N GLY A 220 -4.06 -2.73 23.60
CA GLY A 220 -3.88 -2.53 25.05
C GLY A 220 -2.45 -2.17 25.50
N ARG A 221 -1.44 -2.22 24.61
CA ARG A 221 -0.09 -1.76 24.92
C ARG A 221 0.02 -0.25 24.72
N ALA A 222 0.58 0.44 25.71
CA ALA A 222 0.93 1.86 25.59
C ALA A 222 2.06 2.06 24.55
N PRO A 223 1.98 3.07 23.66
CA PRO A 223 3.02 3.32 22.67
C PRO A 223 4.40 3.56 23.28
N GLY A 224 5.40 2.78 22.83
CA GLY A 224 6.76 2.84 23.34
C GLY A 224 7.73 1.90 22.60
N PRO A 225 9.02 1.89 22.97
CA PRO A 225 10.05 1.08 22.33
C PRO A 225 9.72 -0.41 22.24
N ASP A 226 9.04 -0.95 23.26
CA ASP A 226 8.67 -2.36 23.35
C ASP A 226 7.70 -2.80 22.25
N CYS A 227 6.96 -1.87 21.63
CA CYS A 227 6.11 -2.18 20.49
C CYS A 227 6.89 -2.82 19.34
N ARG A 228 8.22 -2.63 19.26
CA ARG A 228 9.05 -3.29 18.24
C ARG A 228 9.02 -4.82 18.32
N PHE A 229 8.67 -5.40 19.46
CA PHE A 229 8.56 -6.85 19.62
C PHE A 229 7.17 -7.40 19.25
N ASP A 230 6.18 -6.53 18.98
CA ASP A 230 4.83 -6.90 18.59
C ASP A 230 4.74 -7.16 17.07
N LEU A 231 5.62 -8.04 16.54
CA LEU A 231 5.85 -8.22 15.09
C LEU A 231 4.58 -8.55 14.29
N ASP A 232 3.63 -9.29 14.87
CA ASP A 232 2.37 -9.69 14.22
C ASP A 232 1.44 -8.50 13.94
N HIS A 233 1.60 -7.40 14.68
CA HIS A 233 0.81 -6.19 14.50
C HIS A 233 1.45 -5.21 13.53
N HIS A 234 2.74 -5.37 13.21
CA HIS A 234 3.43 -4.50 12.28
C HIS A 234 2.87 -4.60 10.87
N ARG A 235 2.89 -3.47 10.17
CA ARG A 235 2.41 -3.36 8.79
C ARG A 235 3.50 -2.76 7.92
N VAL A 236 3.53 -3.15 6.66
CA VAL A 236 4.46 -2.63 5.67
C VAL A 236 3.67 -1.95 4.57
N LEU A 237 3.91 -0.66 4.39
CA LEU A 237 3.44 0.15 3.28
C LEU A 237 4.40 -0.02 2.12
N SER A 238 3.95 -0.66 1.04
CA SER A 238 4.79 -0.99 -0.11
C SER A 238 4.12 -0.57 -1.41
N PHE A 239 4.74 0.35 -2.15
CA PHE A 239 4.38 0.61 -3.54
C PHE A 239 5.03 -0.46 -4.42
N ARG A 240 4.21 -1.37 -4.95
CA ARG A 240 4.67 -2.42 -5.87
C ARG A 240 3.97 -2.22 -7.21
N ALA A 241 4.62 -2.67 -8.28
CA ALA A 241 3.86 -2.97 -9.49
C ALA A 241 2.96 -4.15 -9.15
N PHE A 242 1.65 -4.03 -9.36
CA PHE A 242 0.82 -5.23 -9.43
C PHE A 242 1.23 -5.93 -10.72
N VAL A 243 2.10 -6.93 -10.58
CA VAL A 243 2.49 -7.78 -11.69
C VAL A 243 1.42 -8.86 -11.77
N ASP A 244 0.30 -8.51 -12.42
CA ASP A 244 -0.57 -9.49 -13.07
C ASP A 244 0.33 -10.32 -13.97
N ASP A 245 0.70 -11.54 -13.57
CA ASP A 245 1.70 -12.27 -14.32
C ASP A 245 1.31 -13.66 -14.78
N VAL A 246 0.95 -13.69 -16.06
CA VAL A 246 1.34 -14.76 -16.98
C VAL A 246 2.38 -14.25 -18.01
N GLN A 247 2.79 -12.96 -18.01
CA GLN A 247 3.77 -12.43 -18.97
C GLN A 247 4.57 -11.19 -18.49
N ILE A 248 5.69 -11.39 -17.81
CA ILE A 248 6.77 -10.40 -17.80
C ILE A 248 7.52 -10.56 -19.14
N SER A 249 7.16 -9.70 -20.10
CA SER A 249 8.17 -9.20 -21.01
C SER A 249 8.87 -8.04 -20.30
N SER A 250 10.15 -8.19 -19.97
CA SER A 250 11.03 -7.17 -19.38
C SER A 250 11.01 -5.80 -20.10
N TRP A 251 10.49 -5.74 -21.33
CA TRP A 251 10.30 -4.53 -22.13
C TRP A 251 9.08 -3.66 -21.72
N ARG A 252 8.03 -4.23 -21.10
CA ARG A 252 6.78 -3.49 -20.76
C ARG A 252 6.91 -2.63 -19.50
N GLY A 253 7.82 -2.96 -18.58
CA GLY A 253 8.14 -2.10 -17.44
C GLY A 253 8.87 -0.80 -17.83
N LEU A 254 9.45 -0.73 -19.04
CA LEU A 254 10.03 0.49 -19.60
C LEU A 254 8.96 1.44 -20.18
N THR A 255 7.73 0.97 -20.43
CA THR A 255 6.65 1.73 -21.10
C THR A 255 5.46 2.10 -20.20
N GLY A 256 5.39 1.61 -18.96
CA GLY A 256 4.46 2.12 -17.93
C GLY A 256 3.07 1.47 -17.85
N HIS A 257 2.97 0.16 -18.06
CA HIS A 257 1.68 -0.55 -18.20
C HIS A 257 1.16 -1.28 -16.95
N TYR A 258 1.90 -1.33 -15.83
CA TYR A 258 1.42 -1.96 -14.59
C TYR A 258 0.80 -0.92 -13.66
N PRO A 259 -0.32 -1.20 -12.96
CA PRO A 259 -0.83 -0.25 -11.98
C PRO A 259 0.14 -0.15 -10.79
N SER A 260 0.41 1.07 -10.36
CA SER A 260 1.13 1.37 -9.12
C SER A 260 0.08 1.63 -8.06
N ARG A 261 0.08 0.84 -6.99
CA ARG A 261 -0.86 0.96 -5.86
C ARG A 261 -0.10 0.83 -4.55
N LEU A 262 -0.69 1.36 -3.48
CA LEU A 262 -0.15 1.20 -2.14
C LEU A 262 -0.69 -0.08 -1.52
N PHE A 263 0.21 -1.06 -1.32
CA PHE A 263 -0.09 -2.29 -0.61
C PHE A 263 0.18 -2.10 0.88
N VAL A 264 -0.68 -2.71 1.69
CA VAL A 264 -0.47 -2.87 3.13
C VAL A 264 -0.32 -4.35 3.40
N LEU A 265 0.82 -4.76 3.91
CA LEU A 265 1.18 -6.17 4.12
C LEU A 265 1.58 -6.42 5.59
N PRO A 266 1.34 -7.62 6.14
CA PRO A 266 1.95 -8.03 7.39
C PRO A 266 3.49 -8.00 7.28
N LEU A 267 4.17 -7.62 8.37
CA LEU A 267 5.64 -7.64 8.38
C LEU A 267 6.20 -9.05 8.18
N SER A 268 5.60 -10.07 8.79
CA SER A 268 6.00 -11.48 8.67
C SER A 268 6.06 -11.92 7.20
N GLN A 269 5.01 -11.63 6.43
CA GLN A 269 4.97 -11.92 5.00
C GLN A 269 6.13 -11.27 4.23
N VAL A 270 6.45 -10.01 4.53
CA VAL A 270 7.53 -9.27 3.87
C VAL A 270 8.90 -9.80 4.27
N VAL A 271 9.10 -10.15 5.55
CA VAL A 271 10.32 -10.80 6.03
C VAL A 271 10.49 -12.14 5.31
N ASP A 272 9.47 -13.00 5.31
CA ASP A 272 9.51 -14.30 4.64
C ASP A 272 9.84 -14.20 3.15
N GLU A 273 9.16 -13.29 2.44
CA GLU A 273 9.39 -13.04 1.02
C GLU A 273 10.85 -12.64 0.73
N TYR A 274 11.41 -11.69 1.48
CA TYR A 274 12.75 -11.19 1.18
C TYR A 274 13.87 -12.06 1.76
N THR A 275 13.80 -12.47 3.03
CA THR A 275 14.92 -13.13 3.70
C THR A 275 15.04 -14.61 3.35
N HIS A 276 13.91 -15.28 3.10
CA HIS A 276 13.89 -16.72 2.85
C HIS A 276 13.65 -17.08 1.39
N VAL A 277 12.83 -16.33 0.65
CA VAL A 277 12.54 -16.64 -0.76
C VAL A 277 13.52 -15.93 -1.69
N GLU A 278 13.70 -14.61 -1.54
CA GLU A 278 14.67 -13.86 -2.36
C GLU A 278 16.12 -13.91 -1.84
N LEU A 279 16.32 -14.42 -0.60
CA LEU A 279 17.61 -14.49 0.09
C LEU A 279 18.31 -13.12 0.18
N ARG A 280 17.56 -12.13 0.67
CA ARG A 280 17.96 -10.72 0.80
C ARG A 280 17.80 -10.23 2.22
N GLY A 281 18.80 -9.52 2.71
CA GLY A 281 18.68 -8.79 3.97
C GLY A 281 17.63 -7.69 3.89
N LEU A 282 16.95 -7.44 5.00
CA LEU A 282 16.08 -6.28 5.21
C LEU A 282 16.68 -5.38 6.29
N ARG A 283 16.84 -4.09 5.98
CA ARG A 283 17.23 -3.05 6.94
C ARG A 283 16.01 -2.21 7.29
N SER A 284 15.68 -2.09 8.56
CA SER A 284 14.58 -1.29 9.10
C SER A 284 15.17 -0.05 9.77
N VAL A 285 15.20 1.08 9.06
CA VAL A 285 15.88 2.31 9.52
C VAL A 285 14.87 3.29 10.09
N PRO A 286 14.89 3.61 11.40
CA PRO A 286 13.91 4.52 11.99
C PRO A 286 13.92 5.92 11.39
N LEU A 287 12.73 6.46 11.17
CA LEU A 287 12.54 7.86 10.79
C LEU A 287 12.24 8.68 12.05
N ARG A 288 12.93 9.81 12.19
CA ARG A 288 12.74 10.80 13.27
C ARG A 288 11.49 11.64 12.98
N LEU A 289 10.34 11.04 13.22
CA LEU A 289 9.01 11.65 13.08
C LEU A 289 8.39 11.88 14.45
N GLN A 290 7.71 13.00 14.62
CA GLN A 290 6.88 13.28 15.79
C GLN A 290 5.57 12.46 15.74
N PRO A 291 4.88 12.22 16.87
CA PRO A 291 3.62 11.47 16.89
C PRO A 291 2.55 12.00 15.91
N ALA A 292 2.43 13.33 15.79
CA ALA A 292 1.51 13.95 14.83
C ALA A 292 1.95 13.73 13.37
N GLU A 293 3.27 13.69 13.10
CA GLU A 293 3.81 13.39 11.77
C GLU A 293 3.59 11.91 11.41
N ILE A 294 3.76 10.99 12.37
CA ILE A 294 3.41 9.57 12.21
C ILE A 294 1.93 9.43 11.86
N ALA A 295 1.05 10.08 12.62
CA ALA A 295 -0.38 10.03 12.35
C ALA A 295 -0.73 10.56 10.96
N ALA A 296 -0.09 11.64 10.52
CA ALA A 296 -0.27 12.18 9.17
C ALA A 296 0.22 11.22 8.08
N VAL A 297 1.30 10.45 8.32
CA VAL A 297 1.78 9.41 7.38
C VAL A 297 0.75 8.29 7.26
N VAL A 298 0.20 7.81 8.38
CA VAL A 298 -0.83 6.75 8.36
C VAL A 298 -2.11 7.24 7.68
N GLU A 299 -2.55 8.48 7.97
CA GLU A 299 -3.71 9.12 7.33
C GLU A 299 -3.52 9.25 5.81
N ARG A 300 -2.36 9.75 5.37
CA ARG A 300 -2.05 9.87 3.94
C ARG A 300 -1.94 8.51 3.29
N ALA A 301 -1.37 7.51 3.96
CA ALA A 301 -1.33 6.13 3.48
C ALA A 301 -2.73 5.55 3.28
N ALA A 302 -3.64 5.74 4.23
CA ALA A 302 -5.03 5.31 4.08
C ALA A 302 -5.69 6.01 2.87
N GLN A 303 -5.51 7.33 2.72
CA GLN A 303 -6.04 8.05 1.57
C GLN A 303 -5.51 7.47 0.25
N LEU A 304 -4.18 7.29 0.13
CA LEU A 304 -3.59 6.71 -1.09
C LEU A 304 -4.12 5.30 -1.35
N HIS A 305 -4.23 4.47 -0.32
CA HIS A 305 -4.73 3.10 -0.44
C HIS A 305 -6.16 3.04 -1.02
N TRP A 306 -7.03 3.99 -0.69
CA TRP A 306 -8.41 4.05 -1.21
C TRP A 306 -8.59 4.84 -2.50
N THR A 307 -7.68 5.74 -2.87
CA THR A 307 -7.91 6.72 -3.96
C THR A 307 -6.89 6.65 -5.10
N TYR A 308 -5.71 6.11 -4.85
CA TYR A 308 -4.59 6.12 -5.79
C TYR A 308 -4.60 4.88 -6.71
N ASP A 309 -4.67 5.13 -8.01
CA ASP A 309 -4.52 4.10 -9.05
C ASP A 309 -3.56 4.61 -10.13
N GLY A 310 -2.26 4.58 -9.80
CA GLY A 310 -1.17 5.07 -10.61
C GLY A 310 -0.72 4.10 -11.71
N ARG A 311 0.27 4.51 -12.51
CA ARG A 311 0.97 3.63 -13.46
C ARG A 311 2.44 3.53 -13.08
N TYR A 312 2.92 2.32 -12.83
CA TYR A 312 4.29 2.02 -12.41
C TYR A 312 5.27 2.14 -13.57
N THR A 313 6.41 2.80 -13.35
CA THR A 313 7.52 2.90 -14.31
C THR A 313 8.87 2.82 -13.59
N PHE A 314 9.82 2.03 -14.10
CA PHE A 314 11.14 1.86 -13.45
C PHE A 314 11.90 3.17 -13.24
N LEU A 315 11.75 4.15 -14.15
CA LEU A 315 12.48 5.42 -14.13
C LEU A 315 11.65 6.62 -13.63
N GLY A 316 10.44 6.37 -13.13
CA GLY A 316 9.47 7.39 -12.71
C GLY A 316 8.72 6.96 -11.45
N ASN A 317 7.44 6.63 -11.59
CA ASN A 317 6.56 6.19 -10.51
C ASN A 317 6.95 4.77 -10.07
N ASN A 318 7.92 4.68 -9.17
CA ASN A 318 8.41 3.44 -8.59
C ASN A 318 8.36 3.51 -7.06
N CYS A 319 8.78 2.43 -6.38
CA CYS A 319 8.74 2.36 -4.93
C CYS A 319 9.47 3.50 -4.22
N ALA A 320 10.59 3.98 -4.75
CA ALA A 320 11.33 5.10 -4.17
C ALA A 320 10.60 6.44 -4.36
N THR A 321 10.12 6.71 -5.57
CA THR A 321 9.41 7.94 -5.91
C THR A 321 8.10 8.07 -5.13
N GLU A 322 7.31 7.01 -5.09
CA GLU A 322 6.01 7.03 -4.40
C GLU A 322 6.17 7.06 -2.87
N THR A 323 7.19 6.38 -2.32
CA THR A 323 7.52 6.50 -0.88
C THR A 323 7.98 7.92 -0.54
N PHE A 324 8.80 8.54 -1.39
CA PHE A 324 9.16 9.96 -1.24
C PHE A 324 7.92 10.85 -1.24
N LYS A 325 7.02 10.70 -2.22
CA LYS A 325 5.78 11.48 -2.32
C LYS A 325 4.91 11.30 -1.08
N LEU A 326 4.75 10.08 -0.59
CA LEU A 326 4.02 9.80 0.65
C LEU A 326 4.61 10.58 1.84
N LEU A 327 5.92 10.50 2.07
CA LEU A 327 6.57 11.21 3.19
C LEU A 327 6.50 12.75 3.01
N HIS A 328 6.72 13.24 1.79
CA HIS A 328 6.65 14.66 1.42
C HIS A 328 5.23 15.22 1.64
N ASP A 329 4.21 14.50 1.19
CA ASP A 329 2.82 14.93 1.27
C ASP A 329 2.23 14.73 2.67
N ALA A 330 2.70 13.76 3.43
CA ALA A 330 2.22 13.54 4.79
C ALA A 330 2.79 14.57 5.77
N VAL A 331 4.09 14.89 5.64
CA VAL A 331 4.83 15.63 6.65
C VAL A 331 5.32 16.98 6.09
N PRO A 332 4.68 18.11 6.43
CA PRO A 332 5.00 19.42 5.85
C PRO A 332 6.47 19.83 5.98
N ARG A 333 7.14 19.50 7.09
CA ARG A 333 8.57 19.79 7.27
C ARG A 333 9.43 19.09 6.22
N LEU A 334 9.11 17.84 5.88
CA LEU A 334 9.87 17.04 4.91
C LEU A 334 9.71 17.55 3.47
N ALA A 335 8.64 18.30 3.17
CA ALA A 335 8.42 18.89 1.86
C ALA A 335 9.54 19.88 1.44
N SER A 336 10.25 20.44 2.43
CA SER A 336 11.36 21.38 2.21
C SER A 336 12.74 20.72 2.04
N GLU A 337 12.87 19.41 2.31
CA GLU A 337 14.16 18.72 2.50
C GLU A 337 14.83 18.19 1.20
N ARG A 338 14.22 18.46 0.04
CA ARG A 338 14.67 18.03 -1.31
C ARG A 338 14.96 16.52 -1.40
N LEU A 339 14.04 15.73 -0.87
CA LEU A 339 14.16 14.27 -0.72
C LEU A 339 13.93 13.48 -2.02
N ALA A 340 13.44 14.11 -3.09
CA ALA A 340 13.03 13.43 -4.30
C ALA A 340 14.11 12.50 -4.87
N ALA A 341 13.79 11.21 -5.00
CA ALA A 341 14.73 10.17 -5.43
C ALA A 341 14.01 9.12 -6.28
N ILE A 342 14.78 8.46 -7.13
CA ILE A 342 14.30 7.46 -8.10
C ILE A 342 14.74 6.04 -7.74
N THR A 343 15.67 5.89 -6.80
CA THR A 343 16.19 4.59 -6.35
C THR A 343 15.99 4.49 -4.85
N PRO A 344 15.63 3.31 -4.33
CA PRO A 344 15.36 3.15 -2.90
C PRO A 344 16.56 3.53 -2.02
N ASN A 345 17.75 3.00 -2.35
CA ASN A 345 18.98 3.39 -1.66
C ASN A 345 19.32 4.89 -1.85
N GLY A 346 18.93 5.50 -2.97
CA GLY A 346 19.09 6.94 -3.19
C GLY A 346 18.22 7.78 -2.25
N LEU A 347 17.00 7.32 -1.98
CA LEU A 347 16.09 7.95 -1.03
C LEU A 347 16.61 7.81 0.40
N LEU A 348 17.00 6.59 0.81
CA LEU A 348 17.54 6.31 2.14
C LEU A 348 18.76 7.20 2.46
N ARG A 349 19.77 7.24 1.57
CA ARG A 349 20.94 8.10 1.74
C ARG A 349 20.62 9.60 1.81
N LYS A 350 19.50 10.04 1.25
CA LYS A 350 19.04 11.44 1.42
C LYS A 350 18.42 11.65 2.79
N LEU A 351 17.58 10.73 3.24
CA LEU A 351 16.97 10.76 4.57
C LEU A 351 18.06 10.75 5.67
N GLU A 352 19.09 9.90 5.53
CA GLU A 352 20.23 9.83 6.46
C GLU A 352 21.02 11.15 6.48
N ARG A 353 21.42 11.68 5.30
CA ARG A 353 22.19 12.94 5.22
C ARG A 353 21.44 14.15 5.76
N ARG A 354 20.11 14.11 5.80
CA ARG A 354 19.26 15.15 6.38
C ARG A 354 18.95 14.91 7.87
N GLY A 355 19.49 13.85 8.45
CA GLY A 355 19.21 13.47 9.85
C GLY A 355 17.76 13.07 10.09
N ILE A 356 17.02 12.69 9.04
CA ILE A 356 15.63 12.22 9.13
C ILE A 356 15.61 10.71 9.40
N ALA A 357 16.51 9.94 8.79
CA ALA A 357 16.68 8.52 9.06
C ALA A 357 17.88 8.29 9.99
N ASP A 358 17.71 7.42 10.98
CA ASP A 358 18.75 7.08 11.96
C ASP A 358 19.33 5.69 11.69
N ALA A 359 20.40 5.64 10.89
CA ALA A 359 21.09 4.40 10.55
C ALA A 359 22.06 3.91 11.62
N SER A 360 22.36 4.72 12.66
CA SER A 360 23.33 4.33 13.71
C SER A 360 22.92 3.07 14.49
N LEU A 361 21.62 2.77 14.51
CA LEU A 361 21.05 1.57 15.13
C LEU A 361 21.41 0.27 14.38
N LEU A 362 22.03 0.38 13.22
CA LEU A 362 22.55 -0.74 12.43
C LEU A 362 24.07 -0.94 12.60
N ASP A 363 24.77 -0.07 13.34
CA ASP A 363 26.22 -0.12 13.46
C ASP A 363 26.69 -1.36 14.23
N ASP A 364 25.94 -1.79 15.25
CA ASP A 364 26.10 -3.10 15.90
C ASP A 364 25.17 -4.12 15.23
N ALA A 365 25.74 -4.95 14.34
CA ALA A 365 25.00 -5.96 13.61
C ALA A 365 24.26 -6.96 14.53
N GLY A 366 24.87 -7.34 15.65
CA GLY A 366 24.25 -8.29 16.58
C GLY A 366 23.06 -7.67 17.30
N ALA A 367 23.20 -6.43 17.79
CA ALA A 367 22.09 -5.69 18.38
C ALA A 367 20.99 -5.40 17.35
N ALA A 368 21.35 -5.04 16.12
CA ALA A 368 20.41 -4.76 15.06
C ALA A 368 19.53 -5.98 14.73
N VAL A 369 20.10 -7.18 14.71
CA VAL A 369 19.33 -8.42 14.52
C VAL A 369 18.42 -8.69 15.72
N ARG A 370 18.97 -8.68 16.95
CA ARG A 370 18.18 -8.96 18.17
C ARG A 370 17.01 -8.00 18.37
N LEU A 371 17.20 -6.72 18.04
CA LEU A 371 16.19 -5.69 18.19
C LEU A 371 15.27 -5.58 16.95
N GLY A 372 15.49 -6.35 15.89
CA GLY A 372 14.64 -6.32 14.69
C GLY A 372 14.80 -5.06 13.82
N TYR A 373 15.98 -4.44 13.86
CA TYR A 373 16.43 -3.42 12.91
C TYR A 373 17.05 -4.01 11.64
N HIS A 374 17.54 -5.25 11.73
CA HIS A 374 18.06 -6.00 10.60
C HIS A 374 17.47 -7.41 10.60
N PHE A 375 16.94 -7.83 9.45
CA PHE A 375 16.53 -9.21 9.21
C PHE A 375 17.51 -9.79 8.19
N PRO A 376 18.47 -10.62 8.60
CA PRO A 376 19.48 -11.14 7.69
C PRO A 376 18.85 -12.06 6.65
N ALA A 377 19.50 -12.18 5.49
CA ALA A 377 19.19 -13.25 4.55
C ALA A 377 19.39 -14.62 5.22
N ALA A 378 18.53 -15.58 4.88
CA ALA A 378 18.53 -16.89 5.52
C ALA A 378 19.72 -17.78 5.11
N ASP A 379 20.46 -17.42 4.07
CA ASP A 379 21.64 -18.15 3.55
C ASP A 379 22.75 -18.31 4.60
N ALA A 380 23.03 -17.27 5.38
CA ALA A 380 23.98 -17.34 6.48
C ALA A 380 23.51 -18.36 7.54
N HIS A 381 22.24 -18.31 7.91
CA HIS A 381 21.67 -19.25 8.86
C HIS A 381 21.69 -20.70 8.34
N TYR A 382 21.41 -20.90 7.05
CA TYR A 382 21.47 -22.23 6.44
C TYR A 382 22.89 -22.81 6.43
N ARG A 383 23.93 -21.98 6.22
CA ARG A 383 25.33 -22.43 6.37
C ARG A 383 25.63 -22.87 7.80
N ASP A 384 25.23 -22.08 8.80
CA ASP A 384 25.47 -22.43 10.21
C ASP A 384 24.77 -23.76 10.58
N LEU A 385 23.52 -23.96 10.13
CA LEU A 385 22.79 -25.20 10.35
C LEU A 385 23.41 -26.39 9.60
N PHE A 386 23.90 -26.16 8.38
CA PHE A 386 24.60 -27.18 7.63
C PHE A 386 25.88 -27.61 8.35
N GLU A 387 26.70 -26.69 8.85
CA GLU A 387 27.92 -27.01 9.60
C GLU A 387 27.62 -27.84 10.86
N VAL A 388 26.52 -27.53 11.57
CA VAL A 388 26.06 -28.33 12.71
C VAL A 388 25.69 -29.75 12.31
N ALA A 389 24.92 -29.92 11.22
CA ALA A 389 24.51 -31.23 10.74
C ALA A 389 25.70 -32.02 10.17
N ASP A 390 26.59 -31.37 9.43
CA ASP A 390 27.79 -31.96 8.83
C ASP A 390 28.79 -32.44 9.88
N SER A 391 29.04 -31.63 10.91
CA SER A 391 29.93 -32.02 12.01
C SER A 391 29.46 -33.28 12.75
N ALA A 392 28.14 -33.52 12.78
CA ALA A 392 27.55 -34.68 13.45
C ALA A 392 27.44 -35.92 12.56
N LEU A 393 27.26 -35.73 11.24
CA LEU A 393 26.87 -36.80 10.32
C LEU A 393 27.88 -37.09 9.21
N GLY A 394 28.74 -36.14 8.85
CA GLY A 394 29.59 -36.21 7.66
C GLY A 394 28.73 -36.27 6.39
N LEU A 395 28.05 -35.17 6.09
CA LEU A 395 27.07 -35.09 5.00
C LEU A 395 27.75 -35.29 3.62
N PRO A 396 27.00 -35.71 2.58
CA PRO A 396 27.58 -36.13 1.30
C PRO A 396 27.99 -34.96 0.38
N VAL A 397 27.91 -33.73 0.88
CA VAL A 397 28.14 -32.46 0.15
C VAL A 397 28.99 -31.52 0.98
N GLY A 398 29.58 -30.50 0.37
CA GLY A 398 30.54 -29.61 1.05
C GLY A 398 29.94 -28.37 1.72
N ASP A 399 28.69 -28.03 1.41
CA ASP A 399 28.04 -26.82 1.93
C ASP A 399 26.50 -26.91 1.88
N ALA A 400 25.85 -25.91 2.50
CA ALA A 400 24.40 -25.81 2.53
C ALA A 400 23.77 -25.74 1.13
N ASP A 401 24.39 -25.02 0.18
CA ASP A 401 23.86 -24.93 -1.19
C ASP A 401 23.87 -26.29 -1.90
N GLY A 402 24.96 -27.05 -1.75
CA GLY A 402 25.08 -28.43 -2.21
C GLY A 402 24.02 -29.34 -1.59
N TRP A 403 23.72 -29.17 -0.30
CA TRP A 403 22.63 -29.89 0.36
C TRP A 403 21.27 -29.54 -0.25
N LEU A 404 20.97 -28.25 -0.42
CA LEU A 404 19.69 -27.77 -0.96
C LEU A 404 19.49 -28.14 -2.44
N ASP A 405 20.56 -28.36 -3.21
CA ASP A 405 20.52 -28.79 -4.61
C ASP A 405 20.55 -30.32 -4.79
N LEU A 406 20.96 -31.08 -3.77
CA LEU A 406 20.94 -32.54 -3.78
C LEU A 406 19.50 -33.05 -3.95
N ALA A 407 19.27 -34.13 -4.69
CA ALA A 407 17.92 -34.69 -4.87
C ALA A 407 17.32 -35.17 -3.54
N ALA A 408 16.00 -35.03 -3.38
CA ALA A 408 15.34 -35.28 -2.09
C ALA A 408 15.50 -36.73 -1.59
N ASP A 409 15.56 -37.69 -2.50
CA ASP A 409 15.79 -39.11 -2.22
C ASP A 409 17.20 -39.39 -1.71
N ALA A 410 18.21 -38.67 -2.21
CA ALA A 410 19.59 -38.73 -1.72
C ALA A 410 19.76 -38.06 -0.35
N ARG A 411 18.90 -37.11 0.02
CA ARG A 411 18.86 -36.47 1.34
C ARG A 411 18.17 -37.36 2.40
N SER A 412 17.13 -38.10 2.01
CA SER A 412 16.28 -38.89 2.94
C SER A 412 17.03 -39.78 3.95
N PRO A 413 18.09 -40.54 3.59
CA PRO A 413 18.75 -41.45 4.52
C PRO A 413 19.44 -40.77 5.70
N TRP A 414 19.81 -39.50 5.56
CA TRP A 414 20.51 -38.73 6.59
C TRP A 414 19.56 -38.18 7.66
N LEU A 415 18.27 -38.06 7.33
CA LEU A 415 17.24 -37.54 8.23
C LEU A 415 16.89 -38.51 9.37
N ASP A 416 17.23 -39.78 9.23
CA ASP A 416 17.05 -40.82 10.24
C ASP A 416 18.27 -40.98 11.17
N GLN A 417 19.29 -40.13 10.99
CA GLN A 417 20.55 -40.21 11.70
C GLN A 417 20.75 -38.98 12.60
N GLY A 418 21.75 -39.05 13.48
CA GLY A 418 22.19 -37.89 14.27
C GLY A 418 21.38 -37.63 15.54
N ASP A 419 21.85 -36.66 16.31
CA ASP A 419 21.27 -36.26 17.58
C ASP A 419 20.15 -35.22 17.39
N LEU A 420 19.63 -34.70 18.52
CA LEU A 420 18.56 -33.71 18.52
C LEU A 420 18.94 -32.45 17.73
N ARG A 421 20.20 -31.98 17.86
CA ARG A 421 20.67 -30.75 17.20
C ARG A 421 20.83 -30.94 15.70
N ALA A 422 21.45 -32.03 15.26
CA ALA A 422 21.58 -32.35 13.84
C ALA A 422 20.21 -32.55 13.19
N THR A 423 19.27 -33.22 13.87
CA THR A 423 17.91 -33.41 13.37
C THR A 423 17.16 -32.08 13.23
N ALA A 424 17.28 -31.18 14.20
CA ALA A 424 16.68 -29.84 14.14
C ALA A 424 17.26 -29.01 12.98
N ALA A 425 18.57 -29.07 12.78
CA ALA A 425 19.24 -28.39 11.66
C ALA A 425 18.77 -28.92 10.31
N LEU A 426 18.72 -30.24 10.14
CA LEU A 426 18.23 -30.89 8.91
C LEU A 426 16.76 -30.56 8.62
N LEU A 427 15.90 -30.44 9.64
CA LEU A 427 14.50 -30.04 9.45
C LEU A 427 14.40 -28.67 8.75
N VAL A 428 15.13 -27.67 9.24
CA VAL A 428 15.13 -26.31 8.66
C VAL A 428 15.74 -26.32 7.25
N LEU A 429 16.79 -27.10 7.02
CA LEU A 429 17.39 -27.26 5.70
C LEU A 429 16.42 -27.93 4.71
N GLU A 430 15.64 -28.93 5.13
CA GLU A 430 14.61 -29.53 4.27
C GLU A 430 13.46 -28.56 3.97
N GLU A 431 13.06 -27.71 4.92
CA GLU A 431 12.10 -26.63 4.66
C GLU A 431 12.64 -25.63 3.62
N ALA A 432 13.92 -25.29 3.70
CA ALA A 432 14.59 -24.45 2.71
C ALA A 432 14.67 -25.14 1.34
N ALA A 433 14.95 -26.45 1.30
CA ALA A 433 14.97 -27.25 0.07
C ALA A 433 13.58 -27.30 -0.59
N LEU A 434 12.52 -27.39 0.22
CA LEU A 434 11.14 -27.32 -0.26
C LEU A 434 10.86 -25.96 -0.92
N ARG A 435 11.18 -24.85 -0.25
CA ARG A 435 10.98 -23.49 -0.81
C ARG A 435 11.73 -23.31 -2.14
N ARG A 436 12.96 -23.81 -2.25
CA ARG A 436 13.75 -23.77 -3.50
C ARG A 436 13.09 -24.58 -4.62
N THR A 437 12.58 -25.77 -4.30
CA THR A 437 11.86 -26.62 -5.25
C THR A 437 10.53 -26.01 -5.68
N GLU A 438 9.76 -25.43 -4.77
CA GLU A 438 8.54 -24.68 -5.07
C GLU A 438 8.82 -23.47 -5.97
N GLY A 439 9.92 -22.75 -5.75
CA GLY A 439 10.38 -21.67 -6.64
C GLY A 439 10.62 -22.17 -8.07
N ARG A 440 11.37 -23.27 -8.22
CA ARG A 440 11.60 -23.91 -9.54
C ARG A 440 10.29 -24.38 -10.18
N ALA A 441 9.35 -24.92 -9.38
CA ALA A 441 8.04 -25.34 -9.84
C ALA A 441 7.20 -24.18 -10.35
N ARG A 442 7.14 -23.07 -9.62
CA ARG A 442 6.47 -21.84 -10.06
C ARG A 442 7.03 -21.34 -11.40
N ASP A 443 8.33 -21.38 -11.60
CA ASP A 443 8.95 -20.96 -12.87
C ASP A 443 8.56 -21.86 -14.06
N VAL A 444 8.44 -23.18 -13.84
CA VAL A 444 7.95 -24.11 -14.85
C VAL A 444 6.47 -23.85 -15.14
N LEU A 445 5.65 -23.67 -14.10
CA LEU A 445 4.22 -23.39 -14.23
C LEU A 445 3.96 -22.10 -14.98
N LYS A 446 4.69 -21.02 -14.66
CA LYS A 446 4.60 -19.75 -15.41
C LYS A 446 4.83 -19.97 -16.90
N ARG A 447 5.87 -20.72 -17.29
CA ARG A 447 6.17 -21.00 -18.70
C ARG A 447 5.09 -21.84 -19.39
N ARG A 448 4.52 -22.83 -18.70
CA ARG A 448 3.43 -23.66 -19.22
C ARG A 448 2.14 -22.86 -19.34
N LEU A 449 1.73 -22.18 -18.28
CA LEU A 449 0.54 -21.33 -18.24
C LEU A 449 0.63 -20.13 -19.20
N ALA A 450 1.82 -19.77 -19.70
CA ALA A 450 1.96 -18.71 -20.70
C ALA A 450 1.66 -19.11 -22.16
N ARG A 451 1.60 -20.41 -22.50
CA ARG A 451 1.47 -20.88 -23.89
C ARG A 451 0.18 -21.67 -24.10
N PRO A 452 -0.68 -21.39 -25.10
CA PRO A 452 -1.87 -22.21 -25.37
C PRO A 452 -1.50 -23.71 -25.35
N ASP A 453 -2.02 -24.42 -24.35
CA ASP A 453 -1.64 -25.78 -23.95
C ASP A 453 -2.93 -26.37 -23.38
N ALA A 454 -3.42 -27.43 -24.01
CA ALA A 454 -4.74 -27.99 -23.75
C ALA A 454 -4.84 -28.47 -22.29
N ASP A 455 -3.78 -29.10 -21.78
CA ASP A 455 -3.69 -29.67 -20.44
C ASP A 455 -3.66 -28.59 -19.34
N ALA A 456 -3.36 -27.33 -19.70
CA ALA A 456 -3.25 -26.21 -18.77
C ALA A 456 -4.46 -25.26 -18.79
N THR A 457 -5.50 -25.56 -19.59
CA THR A 457 -6.65 -24.66 -19.80
C THR A 457 -7.46 -24.44 -18.51
N GLY A 458 -7.71 -25.49 -17.72
CA GLY A 458 -8.43 -25.39 -16.45
C GLY A 458 -7.67 -24.52 -15.43
N SER A 459 -6.39 -24.83 -15.22
CA SER A 459 -5.54 -24.08 -14.29
C SER A 459 -5.32 -22.62 -14.70
N ARG A 460 -5.35 -22.31 -16.00
CA ARG A 460 -5.37 -20.91 -16.48
C ARG A 460 -6.64 -20.18 -16.06
N GLY A 461 -7.81 -20.79 -16.27
CA GLY A 461 -9.08 -20.19 -15.88
C GLY A 461 -9.15 -19.92 -14.37
N LEU A 462 -8.65 -20.86 -13.55
CA LEU A 462 -8.54 -20.66 -12.10
C LEU A 462 -7.54 -19.56 -11.75
N LEU A 463 -6.37 -19.52 -12.39
CA LEU A 463 -5.40 -18.45 -12.18
C LEU A 463 -5.98 -17.08 -12.51
N GLU A 464 -6.68 -16.94 -13.63
CA GLU A 464 -7.35 -15.69 -14.00
C GLU A 464 -8.38 -15.27 -12.95
N GLN A 465 -9.16 -16.20 -12.40
CA GLN A 465 -10.13 -15.91 -11.34
C GLN A 465 -9.46 -15.44 -10.04
N VAL A 466 -8.38 -16.11 -9.61
CA VAL A 466 -7.60 -15.72 -8.43
C VAL A 466 -7.00 -14.32 -8.62
N LEU A 467 -6.42 -14.05 -9.80
CA LEU A 467 -5.82 -12.75 -10.12
C LEU A 467 -6.86 -11.63 -10.16
N VAL A 468 -8.06 -11.89 -10.71
CA VAL A 468 -9.16 -10.91 -10.69
C VAL A 468 -9.58 -10.59 -9.25
N ALA A 469 -9.73 -11.61 -8.39
CA ALA A 469 -10.09 -11.41 -6.99
C ALA A 469 -9.00 -10.62 -6.23
N GLU A 470 -7.73 -10.97 -6.41
CA GLU A 470 -6.61 -10.20 -5.85
C GLU A 470 -6.59 -8.76 -6.37
N GLY A 471 -6.80 -8.56 -7.67
CA GLY A 471 -6.87 -7.26 -8.33
C GLY A 471 -7.92 -6.32 -7.71
N LEU A 472 -9.05 -6.87 -7.27
CA LEU A 472 -10.11 -6.12 -6.57
C LEU A 472 -9.71 -5.78 -5.14
N LEU A 473 -9.11 -6.71 -4.39
CA LEU A 473 -8.67 -6.48 -3.01
C LEU A 473 -7.52 -5.46 -2.93
N VAL A 474 -6.65 -5.42 -3.94
CA VAL A 474 -5.53 -4.45 -4.01
C VAL A 474 -5.93 -3.08 -4.58
N ARG A 475 -7.20 -2.92 -5.02
CA ARG A 475 -7.84 -1.64 -5.37
C ARG A 475 -9.10 -1.47 -4.53
N PRO A 476 -8.98 -1.14 -3.23
CA PRO A 476 -10.09 -1.12 -2.27
C PRO A 476 -11.34 -0.35 -2.72
N ALA A 477 -11.17 0.73 -3.50
CA ALA A 477 -12.29 1.47 -4.07
C ALA A 477 -13.23 0.61 -4.92
N ALA A 478 -12.72 -0.43 -5.57
CA ALA A 478 -13.53 -1.36 -6.37
C ALA A 478 -14.51 -2.18 -5.52
N LEU A 479 -14.19 -2.42 -4.23
CA LEU A 479 -15.11 -3.04 -3.28
C LEU A 479 -16.35 -2.18 -3.05
N LEU A 480 -16.27 -0.87 -3.28
CA LEU A 480 -17.38 0.08 -3.15
C LEU A 480 -18.04 0.42 -4.48
N ALA A 481 -17.81 -0.36 -5.54
CA ALA A 481 -18.50 -0.16 -6.81
C ALA A 481 -20.03 -0.14 -6.61
N GLY A 482 -20.69 0.91 -7.10
CA GLY A 482 -22.13 1.13 -6.95
C GLY A 482 -22.59 1.59 -5.56
N VAL A 483 -21.67 1.81 -4.61
CA VAL A 483 -21.98 2.40 -3.29
C VAL A 483 -21.65 3.90 -3.35
N PRO A 484 -22.62 4.80 -3.08
CA PRO A 484 -22.38 6.24 -3.15
C PRO A 484 -21.42 6.69 -2.06
N GLY A 485 -20.52 7.62 -2.40
CA GLY A 485 -19.59 8.24 -1.48
C GLY A 485 -18.20 8.45 -2.08
N TYR A 486 -17.34 9.15 -1.34
CA TYR A 486 -16.03 9.58 -1.81
C TYR A 486 -15.02 9.71 -0.66
N GLY A 487 -13.75 9.89 -1.02
CA GLY A 487 -12.63 9.95 -0.08
C GLY A 487 -12.51 8.69 0.77
N LEU A 488 -12.05 8.84 2.01
CA LEU A 488 -12.03 7.75 2.99
C LEU A 488 -13.46 7.26 3.24
N PRO A 489 -13.71 5.94 3.18
CA PRO A 489 -15.04 5.37 3.40
C PRO A 489 -15.53 5.61 4.82
N GLN A 490 -16.81 5.94 4.95
CA GLN A 490 -17.51 6.13 6.23
C GLN A 490 -18.13 4.81 6.71
N ALA A 491 -18.73 4.78 7.90
CA ALA A 491 -19.19 3.55 8.56
C ALA A 491 -20.05 2.62 7.67
N GLU A 492 -21.07 3.15 7.00
CA GLU A 492 -21.95 2.37 6.11
C GLU A 492 -21.19 1.81 4.89
N GLU A 493 -20.28 2.59 4.33
CA GLU A 493 -19.43 2.18 3.22
C GLU A 493 -18.46 1.09 3.68
N LEU A 494 -17.87 1.23 4.85
CA LEU A 494 -16.97 0.24 5.44
C LEU A 494 -17.64 -1.11 5.68
N GLN A 495 -18.90 -1.11 6.12
CA GLN A 495 -19.68 -2.34 6.27
C GLN A 495 -19.81 -3.05 4.91
N ALA A 496 -20.25 -2.33 3.88
CA ALA A 496 -20.40 -2.89 2.53
C ALA A 496 -19.07 -3.38 1.93
N ALA A 497 -17.98 -2.63 2.14
CA ALA A 497 -16.65 -3.03 1.70
C ALA A 497 -16.15 -4.27 2.46
N GLY A 498 -16.39 -4.36 3.76
CA GLY A 498 -16.01 -5.48 4.61
C GLY A 498 -16.69 -6.79 4.18
N ASP A 499 -18.01 -6.74 3.99
CA ASP A 499 -18.80 -7.90 3.56
C ASP A 499 -18.34 -8.41 2.18
N ARG A 500 -18.10 -7.50 1.24
CA ARG A 500 -17.59 -7.84 -0.10
C ARG A 500 -16.16 -8.36 -0.05
N ALA A 501 -15.29 -7.75 0.75
CA ALA A 501 -13.90 -8.19 0.89
C ALA A 501 -13.81 -9.58 1.51
N ALA A 502 -14.61 -9.87 2.53
CA ALA A 502 -14.67 -11.20 3.14
C ALA A 502 -15.16 -12.27 2.15
N ALA A 503 -16.23 -11.98 1.40
CA ALA A 503 -16.73 -12.91 0.39
C ALA A 503 -15.70 -13.18 -0.74
N LEU A 504 -15.01 -12.13 -1.19
CA LEU A 504 -13.95 -12.24 -2.20
C LEU A 504 -12.75 -13.03 -1.68
N ASP A 505 -12.31 -12.79 -0.45
CA ASP A 505 -11.14 -13.47 0.10
C ASP A 505 -11.41 -14.95 0.36
N THR A 506 -12.60 -15.31 0.86
CA THR A 506 -13.01 -16.73 0.97
C THR A 506 -12.99 -17.42 -0.39
N THR A 507 -13.62 -16.81 -1.40
CA THR A 507 -13.64 -17.36 -2.78
C THR A 507 -12.22 -17.50 -3.35
N ARG A 508 -11.38 -16.48 -3.13
CA ARG A 508 -9.98 -16.46 -3.58
C ARG A 508 -9.16 -17.57 -2.92
N LEU A 509 -9.31 -17.79 -1.61
CA LEU A 509 -8.60 -18.86 -0.89
C LEU A 509 -8.98 -20.24 -1.43
N ASP A 510 -10.28 -20.50 -1.59
CA ASP A 510 -10.79 -21.75 -2.16
C ASP A 510 -10.24 -21.99 -3.58
N GLN A 511 -10.23 -20.94 -4.42
CA GLN A 511 -9.70 -21.03 -5.77
C GLN A 511 -8.18 -21.19 -5.80
N ALA A 512 -7.44 -20.53 -4.90
CA ALA A 512 -5.99 -20.64 -4.81
C ALA A 512 -5.56 -22.05 -4.39
N ASP A 513 -6.30 -22.70 -3.49
CA ASP A 513 -6.03 -24.07 -3.08
C ASP A 513 -6.31 -25.07 -4.21
N ARG A 514 -7.42 -24.91 -4.94
CA ARG A 514 -7.70 -25.72 -6.15
C ARG A 514 -6.64 -25.49 -7.23
N LEU A 515 -6.29 -24.23 -7.49
CA LEU A 515 -5.24 -23.88 -8.44
C LEU A 515 -3.92 -24.55 -8.07
N ARG A 516 -3.54 -24.58 -6.78
CA ARG A 516 -2.32 -25.26 -6.34
C ARG A 516 -2.35 -26.74 -6.65
N GLN A 517 -3.45 -27.43 -6.35
CA GLN A 517 -3.61 -28.87 -6.61
C GLN A 517 -3.53 -29.18 -8.11
N GLU A 518 -4.27 -28.44 -8.94
CA GLU A 518 -4.24 -28.62 -10.40
C GLU A 518 -2.89 -28.25 -11.01
N ALA A 519 -2.27 -27.16 -10.52
CA ALA A 519 -0.96 -26.72 -10.98
C ALA A 519 0.12 -27.77 -10.66
N GLU A 520 0.10 -28.39 -9.48
CA GLU A 520 1.04 -29.48 -9.17
C GLU A 520 0.84 -30.70 -10.10
N ALA A 521 -0.41 -31.03 -10.46
CA ALA A 521 -0.71 -32.14 -11.36
C ALA A 521 -0.13 -31.96 -12.79
N ILE A 522 0.03 -30.71 -13.25
CA ILE A 522 0.63 -30.41 -14.57
C ILE A 522 2.16 -30.25 -14.53
N LEU A 523 2.81 -30.38 -13.38
CA LEU A 523 4.28 -30.35 -13.30
C LEU A 523 4.90 -31.60 -13.95
N PRO A 524 6.16 -31.53 -14.43
CA PRO A 524 6.90 -32.73 -14.83
C PRO A 524 6.96 -33.75 -13.69
N ARG A 525 6.81 -35.05 -13.98
CA ARG A 525 6.73 -36.10 -12.95
C ARG A 525 7.92 -36.11 -11.98
N GLY A 526 9.14 -35.86 -12.47
CA GLY A 526 10.32 -35.76 -11.60
C GLY A 526 10.22 -34.63 -10.58
N MET A 527 9.60 -33.51 -10.94
CA MET A 527 9.41 -32.38 -10.02
C MET A 527 8.28 -32.63 -9.02
N GLN A 528 7.22 -33.34 -9.43
CA GLN A 528 6.19 -33.82 -8.50
C GLN A 528 6.80 -34.73 -7.44
N LEU A 529 7.61 -35.72 -7.88
CA LEU A 529 8.30 -36.64 -6.97
C LEU A 529 9.28 -35.91 -6.04
N GLU A 530 10.01 -34.91 -6.52
CA GLU A 530 10.91 -34.09 -5.69
C GLU A 530 10.12 -33.33 -4.59
N LEU A 531 8.98 -32.72 -4.94
CA LEU A 531 8.10 -32.02 -3.98
C LEU A 531 7.51 -33.00 -2.96
N GLU A 532 6.95 -34.12 -3.42
CA GLU A 532 6.38 -35.18 -2.58
C GLU A 532 7.44 -35.73 -1.60
N THR A 533 8.64 -36.04 -2.09
CA THR A 533 9.73 -36.60 -1.29
C THR A 533 10.27 -35.58 -0.29
N THR A 534 10.43 -34.31 -0.68
CA THR A 534 10.88 -33.26 0.24
C THR A 534 9.85 -33.02 1.35
N ARG A 535 8.54 -33.04 1.06
CA ARG A 535 7.50 -32.96 2.10
C ARG A 535 7.55 -34.16 3.05
N ALA A 536 7.77 -35.36 2.52
CA ALA A 536 7.95 -36.56 3.33
C ALA A 536 9.21 -36.49 4.22
N ASN A 537 10.31 -35.92 3.71
CA ASN A 537 11.54 -35.64 4.45
C ASN A 537 11.30 -34.70 5.63
N ILE A 538 10.58 -33.59 5.41
CA ILE A 538 10.20 -32.67 6.49
C ILE A 538 9.39 -33.40 7.57
N ALA A 539 8.36 -34.16 7.17
CA ALA A 539 7.53 -34.91 8.11
C ALA A 539 8.33 -35.95 8.90
N ARG A 540 9.31 -36.61 8.25
CA ARG A 540 10.25 -37.55 8.86
C ARG A 540 11.13 -36.87 9.90
N ALA A 541 11.82 -35.79 9.52
CA ALA A 541 12.68 -35.02 10.42
C ALA A 541 11.90 -34.45 11.61
N ALA A 542 10.70 -33.90 11.39
CA ALA A 542 9.84 -33.39 12.46
C ALA A 542 9.35 -34.49 13.41
N SER A 543 9.08 -35.70 12.91
CA SER A 543 8.68 -36.84 13.74
C SER A 543 9.84 -37.38 14.57
N ARG A 544 11.03 -37.47 13.98
CA ARG A 544 12.26 -37.82 14.69
C ARG A 544 12.60 -36.80 15.78
N LEU A 545 12.51 -35.50 15.46
CA LEU A 545 12.78 -34.42 16.42
C LEU A 545 11.89 -34.55 17.67
N ARG A 546 10.59 -34.80 17.48
CA ARG A 546 9.64 -35.04 18.57
C ARG A 546 9.99 -36.29 19.41
N ALA A 547 10.44 -37.37 18.76
CA ALA A 547 10.85 -38.58 19.46
C ALA A 547 12.12 -38.36 20.30
N LEU A 548 13.12 -37.67 19.75
CA LEU A 548 14.37 -37.35 20.44
C LEU A 548 14.15 -36.35 21.59
N SER A 549 13.24 -35.38 21.45
CA SER A 549 12.92 -34.45 22.53
C SER A 549 12.24 -35.18 23.70
N ALA A 550 11.33 -36.11 23.41
CA ALA A 550 10.63 -36.89 24.43
C ALA A 550 11.53 -37.90 25.17
N SER A 551 12.68 -38.27 24.60
CA SER A 551 13.67 -39.15 25.24
C SER A 551 14.73 -38.40 26.08
N THR A 552 14.70 -37.07 26.05
CA THR A 552 15.67 -36.22 26.77
C THR A 552 15.10 -35.67 28.09
N ASP A 553 13.78 -35.76 28.27
CA ASP A 553 13.07 -35.63 29.55
C ASP A 553 13.07 -36.97 30.30
#